data_AF-A0A954TG78-F1
#
_entry.id   AF-A0A954TG78-F1
#
_cell.length_a   1.000
_cell.length_b   1.000
_cell.length_c   1.000
_cell.angle_alpha   90.00
_cell.angle_beta   90.00
_cell.angle_gamma   90.00
#
_symmetry.space_group_name_H-M   'P 1'
#
loop_
_entity.id
_entity.type
_entity.pdbx_description
1 polymer ?
#
loop_
_entity_poly.entity_id
_entity_poly.type
_entity_poly.pdbx_seq_one_letter_code
_entity_poly.pdbx_strand_id
1 'polypeptide(L)'
;MRQALISDIHGNLEALTAVIADIQTQAVERIVCLGDIVGYGPNPCQCLDIVMQKCALTILGNHDQAALFDPEGFNPVALRAIYWTRDELDRGPGPA
;
A
#
# COMPACT_ATOMS: atom_id res chain seq x y z
N MET A 1 -0.18 -19.80 16.73
CA MET A 1 0.25 -18.52 16.15
C MET A 1 -0.48 -18.29 14.85
N ARG A 2 -1.35 -17.28 14.79
CA ARG A 2 -2.10 -16.90 13.58
C ARG A 2 -1.57 -15.58 13.04
N GLN A 3 -1.28 -15.53 11.75
CA GLN A 3 -0.78 -14.33 11.07
C GLN A 3 -1.70 -13.99 9.91
N ALA A 4 -1.86 -12.70 9.62
CA ALA A 4 -2.54 -12.23 8.43
C ALA A 4 -1.51 -11.74 7.41
N LEU A 5 -1.69 -12.16 6.15
CA LEU A 5 -0.90 -11.68 5.03
C LEU A 5 -1.82 -10.87 4.12
N ILE A 6 -1.42 -9.64 3.80
CA ILE A 6 -2.11 -8.75 2.87
C ILE A 6 -1.15 -8.32 1.77
N SER A 7 -1.66 -7.97 0.59
CA SER A 7 -0.87 -7.62 -0.60
C SER A 7 -1.72 -6.79 -1.56
N ASP A 8 -1.09 -6.15 -2.54
CA ASP A 8 -1.74 -5.56 -3.72
C ASP A 8 -2.87 -4.58 -3.34
N ILE A 9 -2.61 -3.74 -2.33
CA ILE A 9 -3.58 -2.75 -1.83
C ILE A 9 -3.84 -1.69 -2.89
N HIS A 10 -2.79 -1.28 -3.59
CA HIS A 10 -2.82 -0.29 -4.67
C HIS A 10 -3.67 0.94 -4.37
N GLY A 11 -3.49 1.58 -3.21
CA GLY A 11 -4.17 2.82 -2.86
C GLY A 11 -5.68 2.70 -2.65
N ASN A 12 -6.21 1.48 -2.52
CA ASN A 12 -7.62 1.21 -2.26
C ASN A 12 -7.91 1.24 -0.75
N LEU A 13 -8.21 2.44 -0.25
CA LEU A 13 -8.41 2.69 1.18
C LEU A 13 -9.63 1.94 1.73
N GLU A 14 -10.71 1.88 0.97
CA GLU A 14 -11.95 1.22 1.37
C GLU A 14 -11.73 -0.28 1.54
N ALA A 15 -11.06 -0.94 0.59
CA ALA A 15 -10.73 -2.35 0.68
C ALA A 15 -9.78 -2.64 1.85
N LEU A 16 -8.71 -1.84 2.01
CA LEU A 16 -7.77 -2.00 3.10
C LEU A 16 -8.46 -1.86 4.46
N THR A 17 -9.32 -0.84 4.63
CA THR A 17 -10.05 -0.60 5.87
C THR A 17 -10.96 -1.78 6.22
N ALA A 18 -11.69 -2.32 5.23
CA ALA A 18 -12.55 -3.48 5.43
C ALA A 18 -11.75 -4.73 5.85
N VAL A 19 -10.62 -5.00 5.19
CA VAL A 19 -9.74 -6.13 5.52
C VAL A 19 -9.12 -5.99 6.91
N ILE A 20 -8.68 -4.80 7.29
CA ILE A 20 -8.12 -4.55 8.63
C ILE A 20 -9.19 -4.72 9.71
N ALA A 21 -10.42 -4.24 9.47
CA ALA A 21 -11.53 -4.47 10.38
C ALA A 21 -11.84 -5.96 10.56
N ASP A 22 -11.85 -6.74 9.47
CA ASP A 22 -12.04 -8.19 9.54
C ASP A 22 -10.90 -8.88 10.31
N ILE A 23 -9.63 -8.54 10.03
CA ILE A 23 -8.46 -9.07 10.74
C ILE A 23 -8.55 -8.81 12.24
N GLN A 24 -9.06 -7.65 12.67
CA GLN A 24 -9.23 -7.31 14.09
C GLN A 24 -10.23 -8.22 14.82
N THR A 25 -11.20 -8.80 14.11
CA THR A 25 -12.12 -9.79 14.67
C THR A 25 -11.50 -11.18 14.81
N GLN A 26 -10.36 -11.39 14.17
CA GLN A 26 -9.60 -12.63 14.22
C GLN A 26 -8.51 -12.49 15.28
N ALA A 27 -8.26 -13.54 16.07
CA ALA A 27 -7.15 -13.58 17.04
C ALA A 27 -5.78 -13.69 16.33
N VAL A 28 -5.46 -12.72 15.48
CA VAL A 28 -4.23 -12.59 14.70
C VAL A 28 -3.20 -11.87 15.55
N GLU A 29 -1.99 -12.42 15.61
CA GLU A 29 -0.89 -11.88 16.41
C GLU A 29 -0.08 -10.82 15.65
N ARG A 30 -0.01 -10.93 14.32
CA ARG A 30 0.69 -9.99 13.45
C ARG A 30 0.12 -9.95 12.03
N ILE A 31 0.25 -8.78 11.41
CA ILE A 31 -0.07 -8.53 10.01
C ILE A 31 1.24 -8.33 9.25
N VAL A 32 1.36 -8.96 8.08
CA VAL A 32 2.48 -8.81 7.15
C VAL A 32 1.95 -8.31 5.81
N CYS A 33 2.54 -7.25 5.27
CA CYS A 33 2.21 -6.73 3.95
C CYS A 33 3.25 -7.20 2.92
N LEU A 34 2.78 -7.76 1.81
CA LEU A 34 3.61 -8.27 0.72
C LEU A 34 3.96 -7.21 -0.34
N GLY A 35 3.60 -5.95 -0.09
CA GLY A 35 3.89 -4.82 -0.97
C GLY A 35 2.73 -4.46 -1.90
N ASP A 36 3.04 -3.64 -2.89
CA ASP A 36 2.11 -3.05 -3.84
C ASP A 36 1.02 -2.26 -3.11
N ILE A 37 1.48 -1.39 -2.20
CA ILE A 37 0.62 -0.53 -1.38
C ILE A 37 0.03 0.58 -2.23
N VAL A 38 0.78 1.07 -3.22
CA VAL A 38 0.41 2.22 -4.06
C VAL A 38 0.29 1.83 -5.54
N GLY A 39 -0.05 2.80 -6.40
CA GLY A 39 0.15 2.67 -7.84
C GLY A 39 -1.10 2.56 -8.71
N TYR A 40 -2.33 2.53 -8.16
CA TYR A 40 -3.57 2.63 -8.98
C TYR A 40 -4.67 3.45 -8.31
N GLY A 41 -4.95 3.20 -7.04
CA GLY A 41 -6.03 3.78 -6.29
C GLY A 41 -5.74 5.20 -5.79
N PRO A 42 -6.80 5.95 -5.44
CA PRO A 42 -6.72 7.39 -5.22
C PRO A 42 -6.19 7.77 -3.82
N ASN A 43 -5.92 6.82 -2.93
CA ASN A 43 -5.56 7.09 -1.54
C ASN A 43 -4.20 6.47 -1.14
N PRO A 44 -3.10 6.78 -1.85
CA PRO A 44 -1.79 6.18 -1.56
C PRO A 44 -1.29 6.55 -0.16
N CYS A 45 -1.41 7.81 0.26
CA CYS A 45 -0.92 8.27 1.57
C CYS A 45 -1.64 7.59 2.73
N GLN A 46 -2.98 7.55 2.71
CA GLN A 46 -3.75 6.90 3.77
C GLN A 46 -3.48 5.39 3.85
N CYS A 47 -3.29 4.73 2.70
CA CYS A 47 -2.94 3.31 2.67
C CYS A 47 -1.55 3.08 3.27
N LEU A 48 -0.56 3.92 2.94
CA LEU A 48 0.78 3.88 3.54
C LEU A 48 0.72 4.07 5.06
N ASP A 49 -0.03 5.07 5.55
CA ASP A 49 -0.18 5.33 6.98
C ASP A 49 -0.75 4.11 7.73
N ILE A 50 -1.81 3.50 7.18
CA ILE A 50 -2.41 2.29 7.77
C ILE A 50 -1.41 1.13 7.77
N VAL A 51 -0.71 0.89 6.66
CA VAL A 51 0.27 -0.19 6.58
C VAL A 51 1.41 0.04 7.57
N MET A 52 1.95 1.25 7.66
CA MET A 52 3.00 1.63 8.61
C MET A 52 2.57 1.46 10.06
N GLN A 53 1.30 1.76 10.39
CA GLN A 53 0.78 1.64 11.75
C GLN A 53 0.38 0.21 12.14
N LYS A 54 -0.09 -0.61 11.19
CA LYS A 54 -0.74 -1.90 11.49
C LYS A 54 0.09 -3.13 11.11
N CYS A 55 1.00 -3.01 10.14
CA CYS A 55 1.81 -4.14 9.69
C CYS A 55 3.13 -4.21 10.46
N ALA A 56 3.45 -5.39 10.96
CA ALA A 56 4.71 -5.64 11.68
C ALA A 56 5.91 -5.80 10.72
N LEU A 57 5.64 -6.14 9.47
CA LEU A 57 6.62 -6.29 8.40
C LEU A 57 5.96 -5.96 7.08
N THR A 58 6.69 -5.25 6.22
CA THR A 58 6.30 -4.95 4.85
C THR A 58 7.49 -5.19 3.93
N ILE A 59 7.28 -5.91 2.83
CA ILE A 59 8.27 -6.00 1.74
C ILE A 59 7.89 -5.04 0.62
N LEU A 60 8.88 -4.68 -0.21
CA LEU A 60 8.71 -3.74 -1.30
C LEU A 60 8.10 -4.46 -2.51
N GLY A 61 6.90 -4.03 -2.95
CA GLY A 61 6.30 -4.50 -4.19
C GLY A 61 6.86 -3.77 -5.42
N ASN A 62 6.57 -4.25 -6.63
CA ASN A 62 7.08 -3.61 -7.85
C ASN A 62 6.43 -2.24 -8.09
N HIS A 63 5.18 -2.01 -7.68
CA HIS A 63 4.56 -0.69 -7.74
C HIS A 63 5.15 0.27 -6.72
N ASP A 64 5.48 -0.21 -5.53
CA ASP A 64 6.18 0.60 -4.52
C ASP A 64 7.59 0.96 -5.01
N GLN A 65 8.32 -0.01 -5.54
CA GLN A 65 9.64 0.21 -6.15
C GLN A 65 9.55 1.19 -7.31
N ALA A 66 8.56 1.02 -8.20
CA ALA A 66 8.32 1.93 -9.31
C ALA A 66 7.96 3.34 -8.84
N ALA A 67 7.26 3.52 -7.72
CA ALA A 67 6.99 4.84 -7.16
C ALA A 67 8.27 5.52 -6.63
N LEU A 68 9.20 4.75 -6.03
CA LEU A 68 10.46 5.27 -5.48
C LEU A 68 11.57 5.45 -6.52
N PHE A 69 11.60 4.63 -7.57
CA PHE A 69 12.72 4.53 -8.51
C PHE A 69 12.28 4.70 -9.97
N ASP A 70 12.53 3.74 -10.86
CA ASP A 70 12.10 3.79 -12.26
C ASP A 70 11.04 2.71 -12.52
N PRO A 71 9.90 3.03 -13.17
CA PRO A 71 8.83 2.08 -13.48
C PRO A 71 9.18 1.21 -14.70
N GLU A 72 10.32 0.52 -14.66
CA GLU A 72 10.80 -0.32 -15.76
C GLU A 72 9.80 -1.44 -16.08
N GLY A 73 9.46 -1.60 -17.36
CA GLY A 73 8.56 -2.65 -17.85
C GLY A 73 7.07 -2.41 -17.60
N PHE A 74 6.69 -1.24 -17.05
CA PHE A 74 5.28 -0.92 -16.80
C PHE A 74 4.54 -0.62 -18.10
N ASN A 75 3.30 -1.12 -18.20
CA ASN A 75 2.41 -0.74 -19.28
C ASN A 75 1.99 0.76 -19.15
N PRO A 76 1.46 1.39 -20.21
CA PRO A 76 1.13 2.82 -20.19
C PRO A 76 0.13 3.24 -19.11
N VAL A 77 -0.76 2.34 -18.67
CA VAL A 77 -1.75 2.63 -17.62
C VAL A 77 -1.07 2.63 -16.25
N ALA A 78 -0.30 1.59 -15.95
CA ALA A 78 0.46 1.48 -14.71
C ALA A 78 1.48 2.63 -14.58
N LEU A 79 2.15 2.98 -15.68
CA LEU A 79 3.09 4.10 -15.73
C LEU A 79 2.44 5.43 -15.36
N ARG A 80 1.26 5.72 -15.94
CA ARG A 80 0.50 6.94 -15.62
C ARG A 80 0.12 6.98 -14.14
N ALA A 81 -0.33 5.86 -13.60
CA ALA A 81 -0.76 5.77 -12.23
C ALA A 81 0.42 5.92 -11.24
N ILE A 82 1.60 5.41 -11.58
CA ILE A 82 2.83 5.65 -10.81
C ILE A 82 3.22 7.12 -10.80
N TYR A 83 3.22 7.80 -11.95
CA TYR A 83 3.55 9.24 -11.97
C TYR A 83 2.56 10.08 -11.16
N TRP A 84 1.27 9.79 -11.28
CA TRP A 84 0.26 10.45 -10.46
C TRP A 84 0.45 10.16 -8.96
N THR A 85 0.78 8.91 -8.62
CA THR A 85 1.08 8.50 -7.24
C THR A 85 2.24 9.32 -6.67
N ARG A 86 3.32 9.53 -7.43
CA ARG A 86 4.45 10.36 -6.98
C ARG A 86 4.02 11.80 -6.68
N ASP A 87 3.25 12.40 -7.58
CA ASP A 87 2.75 13.76 -7.38
C ASP A 87 1.92 13.88 -6.09
N GLU A 88 1.11 12.89 -5.77
CA GLU A 88 0.30 12.88 -4.55
C GLU A 88 1.14 12.65 -3.28
N LEU A 89 2.19 11.81 -3.36
CA LEU A 89 3.13 11.62 -2.26
C LEU A 89 3.91 12.90 -1.97
N ASP A 90 4.32 13.64 -3.01
CA ASP A 90 5.02 14.93 -2.87
C ASP A 90 4.13 16.05 -2.31
N ARG A 91 2.82 15.98 -2.57
CA ARG A 91 1.81 16.90 -2.01
C ARG A 91 1.36 16.52 -0.61
N GLY A 92 1.60 15.28 -0.19
CA GLY A 92 1.15 14.73 1.07
C GLY A 92 1.68 15.55 2.27
N PRO A 93 0.96 15.57 3.41
CA PRO A 93 1.33 16.37 4.57
C PRO A 93 2.64 15.91 5.27
N GLY A 94 3.33 14.88 4.75
CA GLY A 94 4.36 14.14 5.47
C GLY A 94 3.76 13.28 6.58
N PRO A 95 4.58 12.48 7.29
CA PRO A 95 4.09 11.70 8.41
C PRO A 95 3.58 12.62 9.53
N ALA A 96 2.41 12.26 10.09
CA ALA A 96 1.82 12.89 11.27
C ALA A 96 2.59 12.59 12.56
#